data_AF-A0A2I2GDS3-F1
#
_entry.id   AF-A0A2I2GDS3-F1
#
_cell.length_a   1.000
_cell.length_b   1.000
_cell.length_c   1.000
_cell.angle_alpha   90.00
_cell.angle_beta   90.00
_cell.angle_gamma   90.00
#
_symmetry.space_group_name_H-M   'P 1'
#
loop_
_entity.id
_entity.type
_entity.pdbx_description
1 polymer ?
#
loop_
_entity_poly.entity_id
_entity_poly.type
_entity_poly.pdbx_seq_one_letter_code
_entity_poly.pdbx_strand_id
1 'polypeptide(L)'
;MKSILFFIPLAQAGTVVWDAFFNESFTVDHFDKWSWSNQIEPFQWYIHGSEETSHYLELSSEFKNPADKADAKGIRISIDDTASWNGQPMMRSELIPQTTADLGSGHLFYHFSLQTREKNAPAAGLEHQIAFFESHFTELQYGGDEKTLRWMADGKSHWSTDLEPGTWYNFAYEIDFDAQTVGLWASDGSAALTQVVKPVSASAQTNSQDWHVGELRLDNGQKGGAEDWYWSGIYIEKGEITKVVSGP
;
A
#
# COMPACT_ATOMS: atom_id res chain seq x y z
N MET A 1 -25.95 -37.78 -29.61
CA MET A 1 -24.85 -37.01 -28.98
C MET A 1 -25.46 -36.22 -27.82
N LYS A 2 -25.03 -36.46 -26.58
CA LYS A 2 -25.49 -35.69 -25.41
C LYS A 2 -24.60 -34.44 -25.31
N SER A 3 -25.16 -33.26 -25.55
CA SER A 3 -24.49 -31.99 -25.24
C SER A 3 -24.32 -31.87 -23.74
N ILE A 4 -23.08 -31.86 -23.28
CA ILE A 4 -22.72 -31.46 -21.93
C ILE A 4 -22.56 -29.94 -21.98
N LEU A 5 -23.53 -29.20 -21.42
CA LEU A 5 -23.33 -27.79 -21.13
C LEU A 5 -22.36 -27.68 -19.95
N PHE A 6 -21.15 -27.17 -20.22
CA PHE A 6 -20.26 -26.68 -19.19
C PHE A 6 -20.77 -25.33 -18.70
N PHE A 7 -21.34 -25.29 -17.49
CA PHE A 7 -21.49 -24.04 -16.76
C PHE A 7 -20.10 -23.64 -16.25
N ILE A 8 -19.49 -22.64 -16.90
CA ILE A 8 -18.34 -21.95 -16.33
C ILE A 8 -18.88 -21.11 -15.18
N PRO A 9 -18.44 -21.32 -13.92
CA PRO A 9 -18.83 -20.42 -12.85
C PRO A 9 -18.30 -19.03 -13.22
N LEU A 10 -19.19 -18.04 -13.33
CA LEU A 10 -18.76 -16.64 -13.25
C LEU A 10 -18.19 -16.48 -11.84
N ALA A 11 -16.86 -16.41 -11.73
CA ALA A 11 -16.24 -15.88 -10.53
C ALA A 11 -16.76 -14.45 -10.37
N GLN A 12 -17.54 -14.21 -9.33
CA GLN A 12 -18.01 -12.87 -9.01
C GLN A 12 -16.85 -12.20 -8.29
N ALA A 13 -16.10 -11.35 -8.98
CA ALA A 13 -15.04 -10.55 -8.37
C ALA A 13 -15.60 -9.74 -7.18
N GLY A 14 -14.72 -9.40 -6.23
CA GLY A 14 -15.03 -8.50 -5.14
C GLY A 14 -15.64 -7.19 -5.63
N THR A 15 -16.36 -6.51 -4.75
CA THR A 15 -16.82 -5.14 -5.02
C THR A 15 -15.80 -4.16 -4.48
N VAL A 16 -15.15 -3.41 -5.36
CA VAL A 16 -14.29 -2.29 -4.98
C VAL A 16 -15.12 -1.25 -4.22
N VAL A 17 -14.65 -0.87 -3.03
CA VAL A 17 -15.28 0.15 -2.16
C VAL A 17 -14.53 1.49 -2.18
N TRP A 18 -13.26 1.46 -2.56
CA TRP A 18 -12.44 2.64 -2.85
C TRP A 18 -11.32 2.23 -3.82
N ASP A 19 -11.08 3.02 -4.86
CA ASP A 19 -9.99 2.83 -5.80
C ASP A 19 -9.09 4.06 -5.89
N ALA A 20 -7.79 3.80 -6.03
CA ALA A 20 -6.77 4.81 -6.25
C ALA A 20 -6.03 4.59 -7.57
N PHE A 21 -6.72 4.02 -8.58
CA PHE A 21 -6.09 3.75 -9.86
C PHE A 21 -5.72 5.06 -10.59
N PHE A 22 -4.44 5.22 -10.93
CA PHE A 22 -3.93 6.37 -11.66
C PHE A 22 -4.16 6.18 -13.16
N ASN A 23 -5.19 6.85 -13.67
CA ASN A 23 -5.45 6.92 -15.10
C ASN A 23 -4.40 7.78 -15.85
N GLU A 24 -4.42 7.75 -17.18
CA GLU A 24 -3.45 8.46 -18.03
C GLU A 24 -3.40 9.97 -17.76
N SER A 25 -4.50 10.58 -17.34
CA SER A 25 -4.62 12.02 -17.09
C SER A 25 -4.24 12.47 -15.68
N PHE A 26 -4.10 11.54 -14.72
CA PHE A 26 -3.76 11.87 -13.34
C PHE A 26 -2.29 12.31 -13.24
N THR A 27 -2.02 13.48 -12.70
CA THR A 27 -0.65 14.05 -12.59
C THR A 27 -0.36 14.42 -11.14
N VAL A 28 0.90 14.69 -10.83
CA VAL A 28 1.33 15.10 -9.48
C VAL A 28 0.55 16.33 -8.99
N ASP A 29 0.26 17.30 -9.87
CA ASP A 29 -0.55 18.48 -9.57
C ASP A 29 -1.99 18.16 -9.06
N HIS A 30 -2.47 16.93 -9.24
CA HIS A 30 -3.77 16.54 -8.69
C HIS A 30 -3.74 16.39 -7.17
N PHE A 31 -2.60 16.00 -6.59
CA PHE A 31 -2.44 15.91 -5.13
C PHE A 31 -2.56 17.30 -4.48
N ASP A 32 -2.02 18.35 -5.12
CA ASP A 32 -2.07 19.73 -4.62
C ASP A 32 -3.47 20.38 -4.68
N LYS A 33 -4.44 19.74 -5.36
CA LYS A 33 -5.84 20.20 -5.39
C LYS A 33 -6.61 19.79 -4.13
N TRP A 34 -6.14 18.77 -3.41
CA TRP A 34 -6.69 18.39 -2.12
C TRP A 34 -6.27 19.41 -1.05
N SER A 35 -7.19 19.73 -0.15
CA SER A 35 -6.88 20.44 1.09
C SER A 35 -7.91 20.12 2.16
N TRP A 36 -7.64 20.47 3.42
CA TRP A 36 -8.63 20.40 4.50
C TRP A 36 -9.95 21.14 4.19
N SER A 37 -9.90 22.16 3.32
CA SER A 37 -11.09 22.91 2.88
C SER A 37 -11.71 22.41 1.56
N ASN A 38 -11.01 21.51 0.85
CA ASN A 38 -11.39 20.97 -0.45
C ASN A 38 -10.93 19.51 -0.57
N GLN A 39 -11.63 18.63 0.15
CA GLN A 39 -11.30 17.21 0.27
C GLN A 39 -11.79 16.41 -0.94
N ILE A 40 -10.98 16.39 -2.00
CA ILE A 40 -11.28 15.66 -3.25
C ILE A 40 -10.67 14.26 -3.27
N GLU A 41 -11.37 13.30 -3.85
CA GLU A 41 -10.88 11.93 -4.03
C GLU A 41 -9.70 11.86 -5.04
N PRO A 42 -8.83 10.81 -4.97
CA PRO A 42 -8.92 9.66 -4.07
C PRO A 42 -8.01 9.73 -2.83
N PHE A 43 -7.10 10.72 -2.75
CA PHE A 43 -6.11 10.80 -1.69
C PHE A 43 -6.11 12.12 -0.94
N GLN A 44 -5.89 12.02 0.36
CA GLN A 44 -5.41 13.11 1.20
C GLN A 44 -3.89 13.20 1.08
N TRP A 45 -3.40 14.42 0.87
CA TRP A 45 -1.97 14.70 0.78
C TRP A 45 -1.60 15.84 1.72
N TYR A 46 -1.05 15.48 2.89
CA TYR A 46 -0.60 16.45 3.89
C TYR A 46 0.55 15.96 4.78
N ILE A 47 0.89 14.66 4.75
CA ILE A 47 1.99 14.07 5.51
C ILE A 47 3.21 14.02 4.59
N HIS A 48 3.91 15.15 4.52
CA HIS A 48 5.10 15.31 3.71
C HIS A 48 6.01 16.41 4.28
N GLY A 49 7.21 16.52 3.72
CA GLY A 49 8.18 17.56 4.05
C GLY A 49 7.85 18.93 3.44
N SER A 50 8.82 19.84 3.48
CA SER A 50 8.64 21.23 3.05
C SER A 50 8.82 21.50 1.56
N GLU A 51 9.35 20.54 0.80
CA GLU A 51 9.58 20.69 -0.64
C GLU A 51 8.27 20.59 -1.45
N GLU A 52 8.34 20.91 -2.74
CA GLU A 52 7.21 20.78 -3.66
C GLU A 52 6.77 19.31 -3.80
N THR A 53 5.48 19.06 -4.08
CA THR A 53 4.95 17.68 -4.18
C THR A 53 5.69 16.81 -5.19
N SER A 54 6.18 17.38 -6.30
CA SER A 54 6.99 16.65 -7.29
C SER A 54 8.36 16.17 -6.80
N HIS A 55 8.81 16.66 -5.65
CA HIS A 55 9.99 16.16 -4.96
C HIS A 55 9.73 14.79 -4.33
N TYR A 56 8.56 14.63 -3.71
CA TYR A 56 8.16 13.41 -3.00
C TYR A 56 7.40 12.42 -3.89
N LEU A 57 6.62 12.90 -4.87
CA LEU A 57 5.72 12.08 -5.67
C LEU A 57 6.01 12.23 -7.17
N GLU A 58 6.08 11.10 -7.88
CA GLU A 58 6.17 11.09 -9.35
C GLU A 58 5.30 9.98 -9.93
N LEU A 59 4.57 10.25 -11.02
CA LEU A 59 3.70 9.28 -11.68
C LEU A 59 4.25 8.90 -13.05
N SER A 60 4.32 7.60 -13.34
CA SER A 60 4.80 7.09 -14.62
C SER A 60 4.23 5.70 -14.93
N SER A 61 4.10 5.37 -16.22
CA SER A 61 3.77 4.00 -16.66
C SER A 61 4.85 2.99 -16.27
N GLU A 62 6.08 3.45 -16.03
CA GLU A 62 7.23 2.64 -15.62
C GLU A 62 7.26 2.36 -14.11
N PHE A 63 6.34 2.94 -13.33
CA PHE A 63 6.32 2.85 -11.86
C PHE A 63 5.24 1.90 -11.33
N LYS A 64 4.58 1.12 -12.20
CA LYS A 64 3.59 0.12 -11.80
C LYS A 64 4.06 -1.30 -12.06
N ASN A 65 3.39 -2.26 -11.42
CA ASN A 65 3.53 -3.65 -11.79
C ASN A 65 3.08 -3.83 -13.25
N PRO A 66 3.92 -4.34 -14.18
CA PRO A 66 3.52 -4.52 -15.57
C PRO A 66 2.32 -5.47 -15.76
N ALA A 67 2.07 -6.35 -14.78
CA ALA A 67 0.91 -7.24 -14.75
C ALA A 67 -0.39 -6.53 -14.41
N ASP A 68 -0.34 -5.40 -13.70
CA ASP A 68 -1.47 -4.54 -13.39
C ASP A 68 -2.02 -3.89 -14.66
N LYS A 69 -3.32 -4.08 -14.91
CA LYS A 69 -4.06 -3.52 -16.05
C LYS A 69 -5.11 -2.49 -15.64
N ALA A 70 -5.40 -2.37 -14.34
CA ALA A 70 -6.31 -1.36 -13.82
C ALA A 70 -5.62 0.02 -13.80
N ASP A 71 -4.35 0.05 -13.39
CA ASP A 71 -3.54 1.27 -13.41
C ASP A 71 -2.98 1.57 -14.81
N ALA A 72 -3.10 2.83 -15.25
CA ALA A 72 -2.33 3.32 -16.40
C ALA A 72 -0.91 3.72 -15.97
N LYS A 73 -0.74 4.19 -14.74
CA LYS A 73 0.53 4.62 -14.14
C LYS A 73 0.66 4.06 -12.72
N GLY A 74 1.90 3.92 -12.27
CA GLY A 74 2.18 3.77 -10.85
C GLY A 74 2.77 5.05 -10.30
N ILE A 75 3.01 5.07 -8.99
CA ILE A 75 3.57 6.20 -8.28
C ILE A 75 4.91 5.83 -7.65
N ARG A 76 5.90 6.69 -7.80
CA ARG A 76 7.08 6.71 -6.93
C ARG A 76 6.76 7.62 -5.75
N ILE A 77 6.89 7.09 -4.55
CA ILE A 77 6.87 7.84 -3.30
C ILE A 77 8.31 7.86 -2.79
N SER A 78 8.78 9.05 -2.45
CA SER A 78 10.16 9.29 -2.06
C SER A 78 10.21 9.98 -0.71
N ILE A 79 11.16 9.54 0.12
CA ILE A 79 11.58 10.25 1.32
C ILE A 79 13.05 10.64 1.21
N ASP A 80 13.40 11.77 1.79
CA ASP A 80 14.79 12.19 2.01
C ASP A 80 14.91 12.99 3.31
N ASP A 81 16.07 13.58 3.55
CA ASP A 81 16.34 14.39 4.75
C ASP A 81 15.43 15.63 4.91
N THR A 82 14.61 15.97 3.90
CA THR A 82 13.61 17.06 3.95
C THR A 82 12.21 16.58 4.25
N ALA A 83 11.95 15.27 4.19
CA ALA A 83 10.63 14.64 4.35
C ALA A 83 10.13 14.64 5.82
N SER A 84 10.47 15.66 6.61
CA SER A 84 10.04 15.81 8.00
C SER A 84 8.69 16.53 8.05
N TRP A 85 7.62 15.79 8.33
CA TRP A 85 6.30 16.38 8.56
C TRP A 85 6.20 16.99 9.96
N ASN A 86 5.79 18.26 10.06
CA ASN A 86 5.63 18.99 11.33
C ASN A 86 6.88 18.99 12.24
N GLY A 87 8.09 18.90 11.67
CA GLY A 87 9.34 18.87 12.42
C GLY A 87 9.57 17.58 13.21
N GLN A 88 8.85 16.50 12.87
CA GLN A 88 9.09 15.17 13.44
C GLN A 88 10.49 14.66 13.07
N PRO A 89 11.12 13.85 13.94
CA PRO A 89 12.43 13.27 13.65
C PRO A 89 12.38 12.12 12.64
N MET A 90 11.19 11.64 12.27
CA MET A 90 10.98 10.59 11.26
C MET A 90 10.76 11.21 9.88
N MET A 91 11.26 10.54 8.84
CA MET A 91 11.04 10.93 7.45
C MET A 91 9.80 10.24 6.91
N ARG A 92 8.88 11.00 6.31
CA ARG A 92 7.52 10.56 5.98
C ARG A 92 7.07 11.13 4.64
N SER A 93 6.48 10.28 3.81
CA SER A 93 5.69 10.69 2.64
C SER A 93 4.55 9.70 2.50
N GLU A 94 3.37 10.13 2.89
CA GLU A 94 2.22 9.24 3.09
C GLU A 94 0.95 9.85 2.49
N LEU A 95 0.26 9.04 1.71
CA LEU A 95 -1.08 9.31 1.19
C LEU A 95 -2.10 8.57 2.05
N ILE A 96 -3.25 9.19 2.31
CA ILE A 96 -4.35 8.56 3.05
C ILE A 96 -5.58 8.50 2.13
N PRO A 97 -6.41 7.44 2.14
CA PRO A 97 -7.67 7.43 1.42
C PRO A 97 -8.53 8.66 1.72
N GLN A 98 -8.94 9.38 0.68
CA GLN A 98 -10.04 10.33 0.73
C GLN A 98 -11.28 9.64 0.19
N THR A 99 -12.25 9.39 1.06
CA THR A 99 -13.52 8.75 0.69
C THR A 99 -14.61 9.09 1.70
N THR A 100 -15.85 8.79 1.32
CA THR A 100 -17.00 8.73 2.24
C THR A 100 -17.45 7.29 2.52
N ALA A 101 -16.84 6.31 1.85
CA ALA A 101 -17.09 4.90 2.09
C ALA A 101 -16.60 4.48 3.48
N ASP A 102 -17.31 3.52 4.08
CA ASP A 102 -16.86 2.87 5.30
C ASP A 102 -15.76 1.85 4.96
N LEU A 103 -14.54 2.14 5.41
CA LEU A 103 -13.38 1.27 5.25
C LEU A 103 -13.06 0.50 6.56
N GLY A 104 -13.89 0.61 7.59
CA GLY A 104 -13.60 0.10 8.94
C GLY A 104 -14.60 -0.87 9.54
N SER A 105 -15.51 -1.41 8.74
CA SER A 105 -16.53 -2.36 9.19
C SER A 105 -16.55 -3.62 8.33
N GLY A 106 -16.94 -4.74 8.96
CA GLY A 106 -17.05 -6.03 8.28
C GLY A 106 -15.72 -6.58 7.78
N HIS A 107 -15.77 -7.31 6.67
CA HIS A 107 -14.63 -8.01 6.09
C HIS A 107 -14.19 -7.34 4.78
N LEU A 108 -12.99 -6.76 4.77
CA LEU A 108 -12.40 -6.01 3.66
C LEU A 108 -11.01 -6.53 3.28
N PHE A 109 -10.65 -6.30 2.02
CA PHE A 109 -9.32 -6.57 1.49
C PHE A 109 -8.66 -5.27 1.06
N TYR A 110 -7.49 -4.97 1.63
CA TYR A 110 -6.70 -3.78 1.33
C TYR A 110 -5.54 -4.14 0.41
N HIS A 111 -5.67 -3.84 -0.87
CA HIS A 111 -4.74 -4.22 -1.92
C HIS A 111 -3.72 -3.12 -2.18
N PHE A 112 -2.49 -3.55 -2.43
CA PHE A 112 -1.41 -2.73 -2.95
C PHE A 112 -0.30 -3.62 -3.49
N SER A 113 0.46 -3.11 -4.44
CA SER A 113 1.73 -3.69 -4.87
C SER A 113 2.84 -2.68 -4.62
N LEU A 114 4.02 -3.16 -4.21
CA LEU A 114 5.20 -2.32 -4.04
C LEU A 114 6.46 -2.93 -4.64
N GLN A 115 7.43 -2.08 -4.97
CA GLN A 115 8.75 -2.42 -5.46
C GLN A 115 9.77 -1.41 -4.93
N THR A 116 11.02 -1.85 -4.77
CA THR A 116 12.20 -0.98 -4.64
C THR A 116 13.15 -1.16 -5.83
N ARG A 117 14.13 -0.26 -5.97
CA ARG A 117 15.17 -0.36 -7.00
C ARG A 117 16.56 -0.17 -6.37
N GLU A 118 17.61 -0.49 -7.13
CA GLU A 118 18.99 -0.32 -6.65
C GLU A 118 19.33 1.15 -6.40
N LYS A 119 18.84 2.03 -7.28
CA LYS A 119 18.94 3.48 -7.09
C LYS A 119 17.99 3.89 -5.97
N ASN A 120 18.50 4.64 -4.99
CA ASN A 120 17.74 5.10 -3.82
C ASN A 120 17.05 3.93 -3.10
N ALA A 121 17.76 2.80 -2.96
CA ALA A 121 17.27 1.66 -2.21
C ALA A 121 17.06 2.04 -0.72
N PRO A 122 16.04 1.50 -0.04
CA PRO A 122 15.80 1.77 1.37
C PRO A 122 16.99 1.37 2.25
N ALA A 123 17.31 2.20 3.23
CA ALA A 123 18.47 1.98 4.08
C ALA A 123 18.21 0.82 5.06
N ALA A 124 18.68 -0.39 4.75
CA ALA A 124 18.45 -1.59 5.57
C ALA A 124 18.87 -1.48 7.06
N GLY A 125 19.68 -0.49 7.43
CA GLY A 125 20.06 -0.21 8.82
C GLY A 125 19.08 0.68 9.60
N LEU A 126 18.06 1.24 8.94
CA LEU A 126 17.01 2.06 9.52
C LEU A 126 15.69 1.31 9.46
N GLU A 127 14.83 1.51 10.45
CA GLU A 127 13.49 0.92 10.48
C GLU A 127 12.54 1.73 9.62
N HIS A 128 11.72 1.02 8.85
CA HIS A 128 10.66 1.58 8.01
C HIS A 128 9.33 0.96 8.41
N GLN A 129 8.28 1.78 8.41
CA GLN A 129 6.88 1.39 8.54
C GLN A 129 6.17 1.76 7.23
N ILE A 130 5.49 0.78 6.64
CA ILE A 130 5.05 0.83 5.24
C ILE A 130 3.61 0.31 5.18
N ALA A 131 2.75 1.00 4.41
CA ALA A 131 1.34 0.62 4.24
C ALA A 131 0.58 0.41 5.59
N PHE A 132 0.89 1.23 6.59
CA PHE A 132 0.48 1.01 7.98
C PHE A 132 -0.84 1.70 8.33
N PHE A 133 -1.58 1.16 9.30
CA PHE A 133 -2.65 1.92 9.96
C PHE A 133 -2.07 2.75 11.11
N GLU A 134 -2.67 3.89 11.45
CA GLU A 134 -2.21 4.77 12.55
C GLU A 134 -2.06 4.04 13.90
N SER A 135 -2.87 3.02 14.16
CA SER A 135 -2.76 2.21 15.39
C SER A 135 -1.69 1.11 15.31
N HIS A 136 -1.07 0.92 14.14
CA HIS A 136 -0.13 -0.15 13.81
C HIS A 136 -0.68 -1.57 14.10
N PHE A 137 -2.01 -1.76 14.03
CA PHE A 137 -2.59 -3.09 14.21
C PHE A 137 -2.15 -4.06 13.11
N THR A 138 -1.84 -3.55 11.93
CA THR A 138 -1.14 -4.25 10.86
C THR A 138 -0.34 -3.28 9.99
N GLU A 139 0.79 -3.73 9.47
CA GLU A 139 1.69 -2.95 8.63
C GLU A 139 2.74 -3.85 7.96
N LEU A 140 3.47 -3.32 6.98
CA LEU A 140 4.77 -3.85 6.58
C LEU A 140 5.88 -3.09 7.33
N GLN A 141 6.97 -3.79 7.63
CA GLN A 141 8.20 -3.19 8.15
C GLN A 141 9.43 -3.64 7.35
N TYR A 142 10.44 -2.78 7.27
CA TYR A 142 11.72 -3.10 6.64
C TYR A 142 12.90 -2.49 7.40
N GLY A 143 14.04 -3.18 7.40
CA GLY A 143 15.29 -2.69 7.98
C GLY A 143 15.29 -2.62 9.51
N GLY A 144 16.31 -1.93 10.05
CA GLY A 144 16.64 -1.92 11.47
C GLY A 144 17.41 -3.18 11.86
N ASP A 145 16.92 -3.91 12.86
CA ASP A 145 17.54 -5.16 13.32
C ASP A 145 17.35 -6.32 12.33
N GLU A 146 16.25 -6.29 11.55
CA GLU A 146 15.91 -7.30 10.55
C GLU A 146 15.94 -6.68 9.15
N LYS A 147 16.63 -7.33 8.19
CA LYS A 147 16.84 -6.80 6.83
C LYS A 147 15.89 -7.38 5.78
N THR A 148 14.84 -8.03 6.23
CA THR A 148 13.76 -8.59 5.41
C THR A 148 12.59 -7.60 5.36
N LEU A 149 11.78 -7.67 4.29
CA LEU A 149 10.44 -7.08 4.30
C LEU A 149 9.56 -7.98 5.14
N ARG A 150 8.90 -7.43 6.15
CA ARG A 150 8.12 -8.17 7.16
C ARG A 150 6.69 -7.68 7.16
N TRP A 151 5.77 -8.60 7.36
CA TRP A 151 4.40 -8.24 7.69
C TRP A 151 4.13 -8.44 9.17
N MET A 152 3.56 -7.39 9.76
CA MET A 152 3.27 -7.29 11.18
C MET A 152 1.77 -7.34 11.41
N ALA A 153 1.37 -8.03 12.47
CA ALA A 153 0.03 -7.94 13.04
C ALA A 153 0.12 -7.88 14.56
N ASP A 154 -0.51 -6.87 15.15
CA ASP A 154 -0.49 -6.57 16.59
C ASP A 154 0.94 -6.50 17.17
N GLY A 155 1.83 -5.80 16.44
CA GLY A 155 3.23 -5.60 16.81
C GLY A 155 4.13 -6.83 16.68
N LYS A 156 3.69 -7.91 16.03
CA LYS A 156 4.47 -9.13 15.85
C LYS A 156 4.63 -9.49 14.38
N SER A 157 5.83 -9.93 14.00
CA SER A 157 6.09 -10.47 12.67
C SER A 157 5.46 -11.85 12.52
N HIS A 158 4.68 -12.06 11.46
CA HIS A 158 4.08 -13.36 11.11
C HIS A 158 4.53 -13.88 9.75
N TRP A 159 5.11 -13.01 8.92
CA TRP A 159 5.62 -13.34 7.60
C TRP A 159 6.78 -12.41 7.24
N SER A 160 7.74 -12.92 6.48
CA SER A 160 8.83 -12.12 5.95
C SER A 160 9.39 -12.70 4.66
N THR A 161 10.02 -11.85 3.86
CA THR A 161 10.75 -12.22 2.65
C THR A 161 11.95 -11.30 2.46
N ASP A 162 12.93 -11.71 1.65
CA ASP A 162 14.01 -10.82 1.23
C ASP A 162 13.46 -9.73 0.30
N LEU A 163 13.92 -8.48 0.50
CA LEU A 163 13.54 -7.35 -0.34
C LEU A 163 14.51 -7.23 -1.52
N GLU A 164 14.15 -7.80 -2.65
CA GLU A 164 14.94 -7.84 -3.88
C GLU A 164 14.60 -6.63 -4.78
N PRO A 165 15.59 -5.79 -5.12
CA PRO A 165 15.38 -4.68 -6.04
C PRO A 165 14.84 -5.15 -7.40
N GLY A 166 13.83 -4.46 -7.92
CA GLY A 166 13.18 -4.78 -9.19
C GLY A 166 12.11 -5.88 -9.11
N THR A 167 11.92 -6.51 -7.96
CA THR A 167 10.81 -7.44 -7.72
C THR A 167 9.57 -6.64 -7.30
N TRP A 168 8.42 -6.96 -7.91
CA TRP A 168 7.12 -6.46 -7.48
C TRP A 168 6.53 -7.43 -6.47
N TYR A 169 6.19 -6.93 -5.30
CA TYR A 169 5.50 -7.66 -4.23
C TYR A 169 4.06 -7.20 -4.18
N ASN A 170 3.12 -8.12 -4.34
CA ASN A 170 1.69 -7.84 -4.32
C ASN A 170 1.12 -8.30 -2.98
N PHE A 171 0.31 -7.47 -2.35
CA PHE A 171 -0.27 -7.75 -1.04
C PHE A 171 -1.78 -7.51 -1.05
N ALA A 172 -2.47 -8.24 -0.19
CA ALA A 172 -3.74 -7.81 0.35
C ALA A 172 -3.82 -8.13 1.84
N TYR A 173 -4.14 -7.13 2.66
CA TYR A 173 -4.53 -7.39 4.05
C TYR A 173 -5.98 -7.85 4.07
N GLU A 174 -6.23 -9.03 4.62
CA GLU A 174 -7.56 -9.60 4.83
C GLU A 174 -8.02 -9.20 6.24
N ILE A 175 -8.81 -8.13 6.36
CA ILE A 175 -9.19 -7.56 7.64
C ILE A 175 -10.66 -7.81 7.91
N ASP A 176 -10.94 -8.52 9.01
CA ASP A 176 -12.29 -8.64 9.57
C ASP A 176 -12.37 -7.76 10.81
N PHE A 177 -12.96 -6.57 10.65
CA PHE A 177 -13.15 -5.59 11.71
C PHE A 177 -14.18 -6.06 12.76
N ASP A 178 -15.14 -6.90 12.38
CA ASP A 178 -16.13 -7.44 13.33
C ASP A 178 -15.51 -8.54 14.20
N ALA A 179 -14.68 -9.41 13.58
CA ALA A 179 -13.99 -10.50 14.26
C ALA A 179 -12.67 -10.09 14.93
N GLN A 180 -12.18 -8.87 14.68
CA GLN A 180 -10.89 -8.36 15.19
C GLN A 180 -9.73 -9.27 14.77
N THR A 181 -9.66 -9.55 13.47
CA THR A 181 -8.58 -10.37 12.88
C THR A 181 -8.02 -9.76 11.61
N VAL A 182 -6.75 -10.06 11.33
CA VAL A 182 -6.10 -9.71 10.08
C VAL A 182 -5.27 -10.88 9.54
N GLY A 183 -5.40 -11.18 8.25
CA GLY A 183 -4.58 -12.13 7.50
C GLY A 183 -3.77 -11.45 6.40
N LEU A 184 -2.87 -12.22 5.77
CA LEU A 184 -2.04 -11.71 4.68
C LEU A 184 -2.16 -12.60 3.44
N TRP A 185 -2.47 -11.95 2.32
CA TRP A 185 -2.29 -12.49 0.99
C TRP A 185 -1.06 -11.86 0.36
N ALA A 186 -0.24 -12.68 -0.29
CA ALA A 186 0.94 -12.20 -0.99
C ALA A 186 1.25 -13.01 -2.26
N SER A 187 1.93 -12.37 -3.20
CA SER A 187 2.56 -12.97 -4.38
C SER A 187 3.60 -12.04 -4.98
N ASP A 188 4.43 -12.55 -5.90
CA ASP A 188 5.44 -11.75 -6.59
C ASP A 188 5.14 -11.62 -8.10
N GLY A 189 5.59 -10.52 -8.69
CA GLY A 189 5.48 -10.25 -10.12
C GLY A 189 4.03 -10.35 -10.60
N SER A 190 3.75 -11.26 -11.54
CA SER A 190 2.42 -11.49 -12.10
C SER A 190 1.67 -12.67 -11.47
N ALA A 191 2.20 -13.30 -10.42
CA ALA A 191 1.56 -14.45 -9.80
C ALA A 191 0.28 -14.03 -9.07
N ALA A 192 -0.74 -14.88 -9.08
CA ALA A 192 -1.96 -14.63 -8.32
C ALA A 192 -1.69 -14.68 -6.81
N LEU A 193 -2.38 -13.82 -6.05
CA LEU A 193 -2.30 -13.77 -4.59
C LEU A 193 -2.67 -15.12 -3.98
N THR A 194 -1.88 -15.50 -2.97
CA THR A 194 -2.17 -16.66 -2.11
C THR A 194 -2.17 -16.22 -0.66
N GLN A 195 -3.03 -16.85 0.16
CA GLN A 195 -3.06 -16.59 1.59
C GLN A 195 -1.79 -17.19 2.21
N VAL A 196 -0.83 -16.33 2.52
CA VAL A 196 0.46 -16.72 3.11
C VAL A 196 0.40 -16.75 4.63
N VAL A 197 -0.53 -15.97 5.23
CA VAL A 197 -0.86 -16.04 6.65
C VAL A 197 -2.38 -16.03 6.81
N LYS A 198 -2.90 -17.04 7.52
CA LYS A 198 -4.32 -17.08 7.92
C LYS A 198 -4.60 -15.96 8.93
N PRO A 199 -5.86 -15.45 9.02
CA PRO A 199 -6.20 -14.42 9.97
C PRO A 199 -5.75 -14.73 11.40
N VAL A 200 -5.03 -13.79 12.00
CA VAL A 200 -4.62 -13.77 13.40
C VAL A 200 -5.36 -12.66 14.14
N SER A 201 -5.49 -12.76 15.46
CA SER A 201 -6.11 -11.68 16.26
C SER A 201 -5.30 -10.39 16.18
N ALA A 202 -6.00 -9.28 15.99
CA ALA A 202 -5.43 -7.93 16.03
C ALA A 202 -6.49 -6.94 16.52
N SER A 203 -6.07 -5.82 17.12
CA SER A 203 -6.97 -4.74 17.53
C SER A 203 -7.39 -3.89 16.32
N ALA A 204 -8.09 -4.51 15.36
CA ALA A 204 -8.41 -3.93 14.07
C ALA A 204 -9.39 -2.75 14.23
N GLN A 205 -8.93 -1.55 13.91
CA GLN A 205 -9.72 -0.34 13.96
C GLN A 205 -9.19 0.66 12.95
N THR A 206 -10.11 1.40 12.31
CA THR A 206 -9.81 2.50 11.41
C THR A 206 -10.95 3.51 11.44
N ASN A 207 -10.64 4.79 11.31
CA ASN A 207 -11.64 5.85 11.07
C ASN A 207 -11.88 6.11 9.57
N SER A 208 -11.43 5.19 8.70
CA SER A 208 -11.40 5.31 7.23
C SER A 208 -10.50 6.43 6.69
N GLN A 209 -9.66 7.03 7.53
CA GLN A 209 -8.76 8.16 7.24
C GLN A 209 -7.42 8.00 7.97
N ASP A 210 -6.98 6.76 8.18
CA ASP A 210 -5.79 6.44 8.98
C ASP A 210 -4.99 5.25 8.45
N TRP A 211 -5.25 4.82 7.20
CA TRP A 211 -4.38 3.92 6.46
C TRP A 211 -3.41 4.74 5.62
N HIS A 212 -2.12 4.58 5.90
CA HIS A 212 -1.03 5.34 5.32
C HIS A 212 -0.41 4.56 4.16
N VAL A 213 -0.73 4.98 2.95
CA VAL A 213 -0.12 4.48 1.71
C VAL A 213 1.16 5.28 1.45
N GLY A 214 2.29 4.68 1.80
CA GLY A 214 3.61 5.29 1.72
C GLY A 214 4.53 4.70 2.77
N GLU A 215 5.55 5.48 3.15
CA GLU A 215 6.60 5.05 4.05
C GLU A 215 6.94 6.11 5.11
N LEU A 216 7.19 5.59 6.32
CA LEU A 216 7.81 6.28 7.44
C LEU A 216 9.15 5.62 7.72
N ARG A 217 10.24 6.40 7.84
CA ARG A 217 11.56 5.92 8.25
C ARG A 217 11.98 6.52 9.60
N LEU A 218 12.40 5.66 10.52
CA LEU A 218 12.98 6.06 11.80
C LEU A 218 14.48 6.30 11.64
N ASP A 219 14.87 7.55 11.46
CA ASP A 219 16.27 7.94 11.27
C ASP A 219 17.10 7.83 12.56
N ASN A 220 16.47 7.91 13.75
CA ASN A 220 17.14 7.78 15.04
C ASN A 220 18.42 8.66 15.18
N GLY A 221 18.40 9.85 14.57
CA GLY A 221 19.51 10.81 14.56
C GLY A 221 20.59 10.55 13.50
N GLN A 222 20.41 9.54 12.64
CA GLN A 222 21.21 9.31 11.44
C GLN A 222 20.58 10.04 10.24
N LYS A 223 21.31 10.12 9.12
CA LYS A 223 20.75 10.58 7.84
C LYS A 223 20.66 9.39 6.91
N GLY A 224 19.44 8.94 6.60
CA GLY A 224 19.26 7.81 5.69
C GLY A 224 19.41 8.17 4.21
N GLY A 225 19.39 9.46 3.86
CA GLY A 225 19.45 9.91 2.47
C GLY A 225 18.12 9.68 1.74
N ALA A 226 18.16 9.83 0.41
CA ALA A 226 16.98 9.68 -0.45
C ALA A 226 16.66 8.20 -0.70
N GLU A 227 15.38 7.85 -0.59
CA GLU A 227 14.84 6.52 -0.84
C GLU A 227 13.61 6.60 -1.73
N ASP A 228 13.42 5.59 -2.58
CA ASP A 228 12.30 5.50 -3.51
C ASP A 228 11.55 4.17 -3.35
N TRP A 229 10.24 4.26 -3.11
CA TRP A 229 9.30 3.15 -3.17
C TRP A 229 8.34 3.34 -4.35
N TYR A 230 8.09 2.27 -5.09
CA TYR A 230 7.22 2.29 -6.27
C TYR A 230 5.96 1.51 -5.97
N TRP A 231 4.79 2.07 -6.31
CA TRP A 231 3.49 1.55 -5.92
C TRP A 231 2.51 1.50 -7.09
N SER A 232 1.63 0.50 -7.08
CA SER A 232 0.46 0.39 -7.96
C SER A 232 -0.57 -0.58 -7.38
N GLY A 233 -1.71 -0.75 -8.04
CA GLY A 233 -2.74 -1.71 -7.64
C GLY A 233 -3.35 -1.38 -6.27
N ILE A 234 -3.46 -0.08 -5.95
CA ILE A 234 -3.91 0.40 -4.65
C ILE A 234 -5.45 0.53 -4.66
N TYR A 235 -6.13 -0.32 -3.92
CA TYR A 235 -7.59 -0.27 -3.78
C TYR A 235 -8.07 -1.07 -2.57
N ILE A 236 -9.34 -0.90 -2.21
CA ILE A 236 -10.00 -1.67 -1.15
C ILE A 236 -11.25 -2.31 -1.74
N GLU A 237 -11.47 -3.58 -1.45
CA GLU A 237 -12.66 -4.31 -1.89
C GLU A 237 -13.32 -5.12 -0.76
N LYS A 238 -14.54 -5.56 -1.02
CA LYS A 238 -15.31 -6.46 -0.15
C LYS A 238 -15.85 -7.66 -0.93
N GLY A 239 -16.13 -8.76 -0.24
CA GLY A 239 -16.69 -9.97 -0.85
C GLY A 239 -15.63 -11.03 -1.07
N GLU A 240 -15.58 -11.65 -2.25
CA GLU A 240 -14.52 -12.59 -2.60
C GLU A 240 -13.28 -11.83 -3.08
N ILE A 241 -12.11 -12.17 -2.55
CA ILE A 241 -10.85 -11.52 -2.93
C ILE A 241 -10.50 -11.72 -4.42
N THR A 242 -10.16 -10.62 -5.07
CA THR A 242 -9.53 -10.54 -6.38
C THR A 242 -8.07 -10.96 -6.26
N LYS A 243 -7.77 -12.19 -6.68
CA LYS A 243 -6.41 -12.75 -6.57
C LYS A 243 -5.50 -12.38 -7.73
N VAL A 244 -6.06 -11.96 -8.86
CA VAL A 244 -5.28 -11.63 -10.05
C VAL A 244 -4.70 -10.23 -9.92
N VAL A 245 -3.41 -10.08 -10.21
CA VAL A 245 -2.70 -8.80 -10.09
C VAL A 245 -3.12 -7.79 -11.18
N SER A 246 -3.86 -8.23 -12.20
CA SER A 246 -4.37 -7.35 -13.25
C SER A 246 -5.42 -6.34 -12.78
N GLY A 247 -5.91 -6.47 -11.54
CA GLY A 247 -7.03 -5.73 -11.00
C GLY A 247 -8.37 -6.46 -11.16
N PRO A 248 -9.45 -5.91 -10.55
CA PRO A 248 -10.80 -6.46 -10.57
C PRO A 248 -11.51 -6.37 -11.94
#